data_AF-A0A532CPH9-F1
#
_entry.id   AF-A0A532CPH9-F1
#
_cell.length_a   1.000
_cell.length_b   1.000
_cell.length_c   1.000
_cell.angle_alpha   90.00
_cell.angle_beta   90.00
_cell.angle_gamma   90.00
#
_symmetry.space_group_name_H-M   'P 1'
#
loop_
_entity.id
_entity.type
_entity.pdbx_description
1 polymer ?
#
loop_
_entity_poly.entity_id
_entity_poly.type
_entity_poly.pdbx_seq_one_letter_code
_entity_poly.pdbx_strand_id
1 'polypeptide(L)'
;MFPHDNAKPYELAKYSAPASHPIIQSSSRGPAWARVLETTFILVSRILLRGWGMPRGSQPQEQGWSLTELLVVLAIVGIIAALAVPSYQTLAARVQAGSVTVEIASELRFARQLAMARRERLRVLFDREGRTITLRRADAEGILHIYQYADKGVIVEEPSAGPELLFHPSGRSVTPTTIRVRDSQGRETTFTVSITGRVSVS
;
A
#
# COMPACT_ATOMS: atom_id res chain seq x y z
N MET A 1 -25.55 2.47 61.96
CA MET A 1 -24.49 3.35 62.47
C MET A 1 -23.17 2.68 62.11
N PHE A 2 -22.55 3.05 60.98
CA PHE A 2 -21.29 2.44 60.52
C PHE A 2 -20.11 3.09 61.25
N PRO A 3 -19.13 2.31 61.75
CA PRO A 3 -17.91 2.88 62.29
C PRO A 3 -16.90 3.23 61.18
N HIS A 4 -16.22 4.35 61.38
CA HIS A 4 -15.06 4.81 60.61
C HIS A 4 -13.90 3.80 60.74
N ASP A 5 -13.47 3.25 59.60
CA ASP A 5 -12.18 2.56 59.49
C ASP A 5 -11.19 3.43 58.70
N ASN A 6 -9.98 3.48 59.23
CA ASN A 6 -8.98 4.51 59.10
C ASN A 6 -7.87 4.03 58.16
N ALA A 7 -7.48 4.92 57.26
CA ALA A 7 -6.45 4.67 56.26
C ALA A 7 -5.12 4.21 56.90
N LYS A 8 -4.54 3.15 56.33
CA LYS A 8 -3.13 2.77 56.53
C LYS A 8 -2.39 2.63 55.20
N PRO A 9 -1.06 2.80 55.23
CA PRO A 9 -0.33 3.68 54.33
C PRO A 9 0.28 2.98 53.11
N TYR A 10 0.61 3.82 52.14
CA TYR A 10 1.29 3.62 50.85
C TYR A 10 2.61 2.82 50.95
N GLU A 11 2.52 1.50 51.01
CA GLU A 11 3.67 0.62 50.82
C GLU A 11 3.73 0.15 49.36
N LEU A 12 4.31 0.97 48.46
CA LEU A 12 4.84 0.51 47.17
C LEU A 12 6.11 1.30 46.81
N ALA A 13 7.16 1.06 47.59
CA ALA A 13 8.52 1.23 47.10
C ALA A 13 8.78 0.14 46.05
N LYS A 14 8.97 0.53 44.79
CA LYS A 14 9.85 -0.08 43.77
C LYS A 14 9.50 0.49 42.39
N TYR A 15 9.99 1.69 42.09
CA TYR A 15 10.28 2.06 40.71
C TYR A 15 11.69 2.64 40.67
N SER A 16 12.64 1.71 40.55
CA SER A 16 14.03 1.99 40.23
C SER A 16 14.10 2.48 38.78
N ALA A 17 14.78 3.60 38.55
CA ALA A 17 15.14 4.11 37.23
C ALA A 17 16.23 3.23 36.57
N PRO A 18 16.69 3.57 35.35
CA PRO A 18 16.00 3.60 34.08
C PRO A 18 16.46 2.42 33.19
N ALA A 19 15.53 1.75 32.52
CA ALA A 19 15.90 0.77 31.49
C ALA A 19 16.44 1.52 30.27
N SER A 20 17.74 1.34 30.03
CA SER A 20 18.45 1.74 28.82
C SER A 20 17.74 1.17 27.59
N HIS A 21 17.12 2.04 26.80
CA HIS A 21 16.64 1.67 25.48
C HIS A 21 17.84 1.25 24.61
N PRO A 22 17.84 0.04 24.02
CA PRO A 22 18.84 -0.28 23.02
C PRO A 22 18.62 0.63 21.81
N ILE A 23 19.68 1.36 21.46
CA ILE A 23 19.77 2.12 20.21
C ILE A 23 19.53 1.12 19.08
N ILE A 24 18.40 1.28 18.37
CA ILE A 24 18.16 0.60 17.10
C ILE A 24 19.22 1.12 16.14
N GLN A 25 20.30 0.35 16.01
CA GLN A 25 21.29 0.56 14.97
C GLN A 25 20.61 0.18 13.65
N SER A 26 19.95 1.14 13.01
CA SER A 26 19.44 0.96 11.66
C SER A 26 20.63 0.78 10.73
N SER A 27 21.04 -0.46 10.53
CA SER A 27 21.90 -0.86 9.42
C SER A 27 21.11 -0.52 8.14
N SER A 28 21.32 0.69 7.62
CA SER A 28 20.84 1.14 6.31
C SER A 28 21.59 0.37 5.22
N ARG A 29 21.25 -0.92 5.09
CA ARG A 29 21.52 -1.64 3.86
C ARG A 29 20.63 -1.00 2.81
N GLY A 30 21.22 -0.09 2.04
CA GLY A 30 20.56 0.53 0.88
C GLY A 30 19.91 -0.54 -0.01
N PRO A 31 18.87 -0.18 -0.76
CA PRO A 31 18.10 -1.13 -1.53
C PRO A 31 18.99 -1.88 -2.52
N ALA A 32 18.74 -3.17 -2.74
CA ALA A 32 19.59 -4.05 -3.54
C ALA A 32 19.85 -3.51 -4.97
N TRP A 33 18.92 -2.73 -5.53
CA TRP A 33 19.09 -2.05 -6.82
C TRP A 33 20.19 -0.98 -6.81
N ALA A 34 20.47 -0.32 -5.69
CA ALA A 34 21.54 0.67 -5.57
C ALA A 34 22.93 0.01 -5.74
N ARG A 35 23.10 -1.21 -5.23
CA ARG A 35 24.34 -1.99 -5.40
C ARG A 35 24.54 -2.48 -6.83
N VAL A 36 23.44 -2.80 -7.53
CA VAL A 36 23.47 -3.17 -8.95
C VAL A 36 23.89 -1.97 -9.81
N LEU A 37 23.43 -0.76 -9.49
CA LEU A 37 23.86 0.45 -10.19
C LEU A 37 25.35 0.76 -9.95
N GLU A 38 25.85 0.60 -8.73
CA GLU A 38 27.29 0.78 -8.43
C GLU A 38 28.17 -0.23 -9.16
N THR A 39 27.79 -1.51 -9.20
CA THR A 39 28.57 -2.54 -9.91
C THR A 39 28.53 -2.38 -11.42
N THR A 40 27.39 -1.96 -11.98
CA THR A 40 27.27 -1.71 -13.43
C THR A 40 28.07 -0.47 -13.84
N PHE A 41 28.07 0.59 -13.03
CA PHE A 41 28.86 1.80 -13.27
C PHE A 41 30.38 1.51 -13.21
N ILE A 42 30.84 0.69 -12.26
CA ILE A 42 32.25 0.29 -12.15
C ILE A 42 32.69 -0.58 -13.34
N LEU A 43 31.82 -1.47 -13.83
CA LEU A 43 32.13 -2.34 -14.97
C LEU A 43 32.26 -1.54 -16.27
N VAL A 44 31.32 -0.62 -16.52
CA VAL A 44 31.33 0.29 -17.67
C VAL A 44 32.50 1.27 -17.57
N SER A 45 32.77 1.83 -16.39
CA SER A 45 33.92 2.72 -16.17
C SER A 45 35.26 1.99 -16.35
N ARG A 46 35.39 0.71 -15.93
CA ARG A 46 36.61 -0.08 -16.17
C ARG A 46 36.83 -0.48 -17.63
N ILE A 47 35.76 -0.60 -18.42
CA ILE A 47 35.85 -0.84 -19.86
C ILE A 47 36.25 0.46 -20.58
N LEU A 48 35.66 1.59 -20.20
CA LEU A 48 35.99 2.91 -20.73
C LEU A 48 37.41 3.39 -20.36
N LEU A 49 37.92 2.99 -19.18
CA LEU A 49 39.23 3.44 -18.69
C LEU A 49 40.38 2.46 -18.99
N ARG A 50 40.13 1.28 -19.58
CA ARG A 50 41.18 0.28 -19.90
C ARG A 50 41.89 0.47 -21.24
N GLY A 51 41.54 1.49 -22.02
CA GLY A 51 42.13 1.77 -23.33
C GLY A 51 43.50 2.46 -23.34
N TRP A 52 44.16 2.69 -22.20
CA TRP A 52 45.41 3.48 -22.13
C TRP A 52 46.66 2.62 -22.12
N GLY A 53 47.37 2.57 -23.26
CA GLY A 53 48.69 1.98 -23.43
C GLY A 53 49.61 2.80 -24.38
N MET A 54 50.44 3.66 -23.75
CA MET A 54 51.66 4.38 -24.19
C MET A 54 51.62 5.50 -25.28
N PRO A 55 52.38 6.60 -25.06
CA PRO A 55 52.37 7.80 -25.90
C PRO A 55 53.44 7.79 -27.00
N ARG A 56 53.08 8.16 -28.24
CA ARG A 56 53.98 8.77 -29.22
C ARG A 56 53.20 9.66 -30.19
N GLY A 57 53.71 10.87 -30.38
CA GLY A 57 53.50 11.68 -31.58
C GLY A 57 52.25 12.55 -31.58
N SER A 58 52.50 13.86 -31.54
CA SER A 58 51.56 14.96 -31.75
C SER A 58 50.65 14.79 -32.98
N GLN A 59 49.41 14.40 -32.74
CA GLN A 59 48.23 14.71 -33.54
C GLN A 59 47.07 14.90 -32.56
N PRO A 60 46.26 15.98 -32.64
CA PRO A 60 45.02 16.07 -31.89
C PRO A 60 44.05 15.06 -32.51
N GLN A 61 44.12 13.82 -32.04
CA GLN A 61 43.26 12.76 -32.50
C GLN A 61 41.88 13.03 -31.91
N GLU A 62 40.95 13.47 -32.76
CA GLU A 62 39.54 13.52 -32.43
C GLU A 62 39.12 12.14 -31.93
N GLN A 63 38.93 12.01 -30.62
CA GLN A 63 38.45 10.79 -29.96
C GLN A 63 36.95 10.68 -30.22
N GLY A 64 36.58 10.44 -31.48
CA GLY A 64 35.24 10.06 -31.88
C GLY A 64 34.96 8.66 -31.37
N TRP A 65 33.90 8.51 -30.57
CA TRP A 65 33.47 7.21 -30.04
C TRP A 65 33.18 6.29 -31.23
N SER A 66 33.70 5.06 -31.18
CA SER A 66 33.51 4.13 -32.30
C SER A 66 32.04 3.76 -32.47
N LEU A 67 31.55 3.60 -33.70
CA LEU A 67 30.17 3.16 -33.97
C LEU A 67 29.86 1.83 -33.24
N THR A 68 30.84 0.95 -33.16
CA THR A 68 30.77 -0.32 -32.44
C THR A 68 30.56 -0.13 -30.95
N GLU A 69 31.14 0.90 -30.34
CA GLU A 69 30.97 1.20 -28.91
C GLU A 69 29.56 1.71 -28.61
N LEU A 70 29.00 2.57 -29.48
CA LEU A 70 27.61 3.00 -29.38
C LEU A 70 26.65 1.80 -29.47
N LEU A 71 26.90 0.86 -30.39
CA LEU A 71 26.09 -0.35 -30.55
C LEU A 71 26.14 -1.24 -29.29
N VAL A 72 27.31 -1.40 -28.67
CA VAL A 72 27.45 -2.15 -27.42
C VAL A 72 26.71 -1.47 -26.27
N VAL A 73 26.79 -0.14 -26.15
CA VAL A 73 26.05 0.63 -25.13
C VAL A 73 24.54 0.47 -25.32
N LEU A 74 24.03 0.61 -26.54
CA LEU A 74 22.61 0.42 -26.84
C LEU A 74 22.15 -1.01 -26.55
N ALA A 75 22.97 -2.02 -26.86
CA ALA A 75 22.68 -3.41 -26.53
C ALA A 75 22.56 -3.63 -25.01
N ILE A 76 23.48 -3.08 -24.22
CA ILE A 76 23.44 -3.17 -22.75
C ILE A 76 22.21 -2.44 -22.20
N VAL A 77 21.94 -1.21 -22.66
CA VAL A 77 20.75 -0.45 -22.25
C VAL A 77 19.46 -1.19 -22.60
N GLY A 78 19.38 -1.80 -23.78
CA GLY A 78 18.23 -2.59 -24.21
C GLY A 78 17.97 -3.80 -23.30
N ILE A 79 19.03 -4.53 -22.92
CA ILE A 79 18.92 -5.66 -21.99
C ILE A 79 18.45 -5.19 -20.61
N ILE A 80 19.03 -4.09 -20.08
CA ILE A 80 18.62 -3.53 -18.79
C ILE A 80 17.16 -3.08 -18.83
N ALA A 81 16.75 -2.37 -19.89
CA ALA A 81 15.38 -1.91 -20.08
C ALA A 81 14.40 -3.09 -20.13
N ALA A 82 14.73 -4.16 -20.86
CA ALA A 82 13.89 -5.36 -20.94
C ALA A 82 13.64 -6.02 -19.57
N LEU A 83 14.64 -6.01 -18.69
CA LEU A 83 14.51 -6.52 -17.31
C LEU A 83 13.79 -5.53 -16.37
N ALA A 84 13.92 -4.22 -16.63
CA ALA A 84 13.32 -3.18 -15.79
C ALA A 84 11.81 -3.03 -15.98
N VAL A 85 11.30 -3.22 -17.21
CA VAL A 85 9.87 -3.08 -17.55
C VAL A 85 8.94 -3.92 -16.66
N PRO A 86 9.12 -5.25 -16.51
CA PRO A 86 8.21 -6.05 -15.68
C PRO A 86 8.25 -5.62 -14.20
N SER A 87 9.43 -5.25 -13.69
CA SER A 87 9.59 -4.73 -12.32
C SER A 87 8.76 -3.46 -12.10
N TYR A 88 8.83 -2.51 -13.04
CA TYR A 88 8.06 -1.27 -12.97
C TYR A 88 6.55 -1.53 -13.02
N GLN A 89 6.09 -2.41 -13.92
CA GLN A 89 4.68 -2.79 -14.03
C GLN A 89 4.15 -3.39 -12.71
N THR A 90 4.91 -4.28 -12.07
CA THR A 90 4.49 -4.86 -10.77
C THR A 90 4.43 -3.82 -9.67
N LEU A 91 5.35 -2.85 -9.64
CA LEU A 91 5.33 -1.78 -8.64
C LEU A 91 4.12 -0.86 -8.85
N ALA A 92 3.86 -0.45 -10.08
CA ALA A 92 2.71 0.39 -10.42
C ALA A 92 1.38 -0.32 -10.05
N ALA A 93 1.24 -1.60 -10.39
CA ALA A 93 0.07 -2.39 -10.02
C ALA A 93 -0.13 -2.48 -8.50
N ARG A 94 0.95 -2.63 -7.72
CA ARG A 94 0.89 -2.66 -6.25
C ARG A 94 0.46 -1.34 -5.65
N VAL A 95 1.00 -0.23 -6.16
CA VAL A 95 0.62 1.12 -5.70
C VAL A 95 -0.85 1.38 -5.99
N GLN A 96 -1.32 1.00 -7.17
CA GLN A 96 -2.73 1.12 -7.56
C GLN A 96 -3.65 0.23 -6.69
N ALA A 97 -3.28 -1.02 -6.45
CA ALA A 97 -4.07 -1.90 -5.59
C ALA A 97 -4.16 -1.37 -4.15
N GLY A 98 -3.07 -0.81 -3.64
CA GLY A 98 -3.03 -0.14 -2.34
C GLY A 98 -3.93 1.09 -2.26
N SER A 99 -3.92 1.94 -3.29
CA SER A 99 -4.77 3.15 -3.31
C SER A 99 -6.25 2.80 -3.34
N VAL A 100 -6.66 1.85 -4.19
CA VAL A 100 -8.04 1.33 -4.25
C VAL A 100 -8.48 0.78 -2.90
N THR A 101 -7.56 0.07 -2.22
CA THR A 101 -7.86 -0.52 -0.93
C THR A 101 -8.18 0.55 0.12
N VAL A 102 -7.34 1.59 0.17
CA VAL A 102 -7.54 2.72 1.08
C VAL A 102 -8.84 3.46 0.75
N GLU A 103 -9.16 3.60 -0.52
CA GLU A 103 -10.35 4.30 -1.00
C GLU A 103 -11.65 3.56 -0.64
N ILE A 104 -11.70 2.24 -0.83
CA ILE A 104 -12.83 1.41 -0.39
C ILE A 104 -12.99 1.51 1.14
N ALA A 105 -11.89 1.46 1.89
CA ALA A 105 -11.95 1.63 3.35
C ALA A 105 -12.45 3.03 3.75
N SER A 106 -12.08 4.10 3.03
CA SER A 106 -12.58 5.44 3.29
C SER A 106 -14.07 5.57 2.97
N GLU A 107 -14.56 4.95 1.89
CA GLU A 107 -15.98 4.96 1.55
C GLU A 107 -16.82 4.25 2.62
N LEU A 108 -16.36 3.10 3.11
CA LEU A 108 -17.05 2.40 4.21
C LEU A 108 -17.03 3.22 5.51
N ARG A 109 -15.93 3.92 5.80
CA ARG A 109 -15.85 4.81 6.97
C ARG A 109 -16.77 6.02 6.81
N PHE A 110 -16.82 6.61 5.62
CA PHE A 110 -17.71 7.72 5.29
C PHE A 110 -19.17 7.31 5.43
N ALA A 111 -19.57 6.17 4.86
CA ALA A 111 -20.89 5.58 5.01
C ALA A 111 -21.29 5.43 6.49
N ARG A 112 -20.39 4.90 7.32
CA ARG A 112 -20.62 4.76 8.76
C ARG A 112 -20.78 6.12 9.45
N GLN A 113 -19.90 7.07 9.17
CA GLN A 113 -19.99 8.42 9.76
C GLN A 113 -21.28 9.13 9.34
N LEU A 114 -21.71 8.95 8.08
CA LEU A 114 -22.93 9.54 7.55
C LEU A 114 -24.17 8.94 8.21
N ALA A 115 -24.19 7.62 8.45
CA ALA A 115 -25.26 6.95 9.20
C ALA A 115 -25.37 7.50 10.63
N MET A 116 -24.23 7.70 11.31
CA MET A 116 -24.18 8.28 12.65
C MET A 116 -24.67 9.74 12.66
N ALA A 117 -24.17 10.56 11.72
CA ALA A 117 -24.48 11.98 11.64
C ALA A 117 -25.95 12.25 11.33
N ARG A 118 -26.54 11.48 10.40
CA ARG A 118 -27.95 11.62 10.02
C ARG A 118 -28.91 10.88 10.95
N ARG A 119 -28.40 10.04 11.85
CA ARG A 119 -29.18 9.09 12.67
C ARG A 119 -30.11 8.19 11.84
N GLU A 120 -29.73 7.92 10.60
CA GLU A 120 -30.47 7.10 9.64
C GLU A 120 -29.75 5.75 9.46
N ARG A 121 -30.52 4.70 9.13
CA ARG A 121 -29.94 3.42 8.74
C ARG A 121 -29.48 3.52 7.28
N LEU A 122 -28.22 3.19 7.00
CA LEU A 122 -27.67 3.21 5.64
C LEU A 122 -27.28 1.80 5.20
N ARG A 123 -27.59 1.46 3.95
CA ARG A 123 -27.22 0.21 3.27
C ARG A 123 -26.10 0.49 2.28
N VAL A 124 -25.06 -0.32 2.34
CA VAL A 124 -24.01 -0.40 1.32
C VAL A 124 -24.31 -1.63 0.47
N LEU A 125 -24.55 -1.42 -0.81
CA LEU A 125 -24.80 -2.47 -1.80
C LEU A 125 -23.54 -2.68 -2.63
N PHE A 126 -23.07 -3.92 -2.69
CA PHE A 126 -21.94 -4.31 -3.52
C PHE A 126 -22.47 -4.94 -4.80
N ASP A 127 -22.39 -4.20 -5.91
CA ASP A 127 -22.71 -4.73 -7.22
C ASP A 127 -21.43 -5.27 -7.87
N ARG A 128 -21.37 -6.60 -8.02
CA ARG A 128 -20.26 -7.31 -8.65
C ARG A 128 -20.29 -7.17 -10.18
N GLU A 129 -21.45 -7.07 -10.79
CA GLU A 129 -21.61 -6.98 -12.25
C GLU A 129 -21.29 -5.57 -12.73
N GLY A 130 -21.90 -4.56 -12.10
CA GLY A 130 -21.63 -3.16 -12.40
C GLY A 130 -20.32 -2.63 -11.81
N ARG A 131 -19.62 -3.41 -10.96
CA ARG A 131 -18.40 -3.00 -10.24
C ARG A 131 -18.57 -1.67 -9.51
N THR A 132 -19.70 -1.54 -8.80
CA THR A 132 -20.03 -0.33 -8.03
C THR A 132 -20.34 -0.67 -6.57
N ILE A 133 -20.00 0.25 -5.68
CA ILE A 133 -20.45 0.26 -4.29
C ILE A 133 -21.47 1.38 -4.19
N THR A 134 -22.72 1.05 -3.91
CA THR A 134 -23.80 2.03 -3.82
C THR A 134 -24.24 2.20 -2.38
N LEU A 135 -24.19 3.43 -1.88
CA LEU A 135 -24.72 3.82 -0.59
C LEU A 135 -26.17 4.29 -0.75
N ARG A 136 -27.09 3.61 -0.07
CA ARG A 136 -28.53 3.91 -0.07
C ARG A 136 -29.05 4.09 1.35
N ARG A 137 -30.12 4.87 1.48
CA ARG A 137 -30.88 4.89 2.73
C ARG A 137 -31.65 3.58 2.89
N ALA A 138 -31.75 3.07 4.11
CA ALA A 138 -32.41 1.78 4.36
C ALA A 138 -33.94 1.87 4.41
N ASP A 139 -34.49 3.05 4.67
CA ASP A 139 -35.92 3.33 4.92
C ASP A 139 -36.56 4.28 3.89
N ALA A 140 -35.79 4.77 2.91
CA ALA A 140 -36.31 5.52 1.76
C ALA A 140 -35.56 5.17 0.48
N GLU A 141 -36.24 5.24 -0.68
CA GLU A 141 -35.58 5.20 -1.97
C GLU A 141 -34.77 6.48 -2.18
N GLY A 142 -33.45 6.36 -2.02
CA GLY A 142 -32.52 7.47 -2.23
C GLY A 142 -31.10 6.94 -2.31
N ILE A 143 -30.49 7.07 -3.48
CA ILE A 143 -29.06 6.83 -3.64
C ILE A 143 -28.34 8.04 -3.04
N LEU A 144 -27.53 7.79 -2.01
CA LEU A 144 -26.72 8.83 -1.37
C LEU A 144 -25.37 8.99 -2.07
N HIS A 145 -24.76 7.88 -2.49
CA HIS A 145 -23.44 7.90 -3.11
C HIS A 145 -23.23 6.65 -3.97
N ILE A 146 -22.58 6.80 -5.12
CA ILE A 146 -22.16 5.67 -5.97
C ILE A 146 -20.65 5.77 -6.15
N TYR A 147 -19.94 4.76 -5.69
CA TYR A 147 -18.51 4.62 -5.86
C TYR A 147 -18.23 3.57 -6.94
N GLN A 148 -17.67 4.00 -8.07
CA GLN A 148 -17.30 3.11 -9.17
C GLN A 148 -15.85 2.67 -9.03
N TYR A 149 -15.61 1.35 -9.00
CA TYR A 149 -14.26 0.78 -8.94
C TYR A 149 -13.87 0.01 -10.22
N ALA A 150 -14.73 0.06 -11.25
CA ALA A 150 -14.58 -0.69 -12.50
C ALA A 150 -13.24 -0.48 -13.21
N ASP A 151 -12.72 0.76 -13.19
CA ASP A 151 -11.54 1.18 -13.95
C ASP A 151 -10.23 0.96 -13.19
N LYS A 152 -10.29 0.51 -11.93
CA LYS A 152 -9.12 0.52 -11.04
C LYS A 152 -8.36 -0.80 -10.99
N GLY A 153 -8.68 -1.74 -11.90
CA GLY A 153 -7.94 -2.99 -12.06
C GLY A 153 -8.09 -3.98 -10.88
N VAL A 154 -9.20 -3.87 -10.16
CA VAL A 154 -9.49 -4.63 -8.94
C VAL A 154 -10.86 -5.31 -9.06
N ILE A 155 -10.93 -6.55 -8.60
CA ILE A 155 -12.14 -7.37 -8.55
C ILE A 155 -12.56 -7.49 -7.08
N VAL A 156 -13.75 -6.99 -6.76
CA VAL A 156 -14.35 -7.17 -5.43
C VAL A 156 -15.19 -8.44 -5.48
N GLU A 157 -14.86 -9.41 -4.64
CA GLU A 157 -15.67 -10.61 -4.44
C GLU A 157 -16.90 -10.27 -3.58
N GLU A 158 -17.94 -11.09 -3.69
CA GLU A 158 -19.16 -10.89 -2.92
C GLU A 158 -18.86 -10.96 -1.41
N PRO A 159 -19.41 -10.04 -0.60
CA PRO A 159 -19.20 -10.09 0.84
C PRO A 159 -19.77 -11.37 1.46
N SER A 160 -19.06 -11.91 2.46
CA SER A 160 -19.43 -13.16 3.16
C SER A 160 -20.79 -13.15 3.87
N ALA A 161 -21.37 -11.98 4.15
CA ALA A 161 -22.68 -11.82 4.76
C ALA A 161 -23.81 -11.57 3.75
N GLY A 162 -23.51 -11.66 2.45
CA GLY A 162 -24.40 -11.30 1.34
C GLY A 162 -24.03 -9.95 0.70
N PRO A 163 -24.76 -9.54 -0.36
CA PRO A 163 -24.42 -8.35 -1.16
C PRO A 163 -24.70 -7.03 -0.45
N GLU A 164 -25.34 -7.07 0.73
CA GLU A 164 -25.72 -5.88 1.49
C GLU A 164 -25.00 -5.82 2.84
N LEU A 165 -24.45 -4.64 3.15
CA LEU A 165 -23.92 -4.31 4.47
C LEU A 165 -24.75 -3.17 5.08
N LEU A 166 -25.42 -3.44 6.20
CA LEU A 166 -26.26 -2.47 6.90
C LEU A 166 -25.51 -1.83 8.07
N PHE A 167 -25.43 -0.50 8.07
CA PHE A 167 -24.97 0.29 9.21
C PHE A 167 -26.14 0.93 9.95
N HIS A 168 -26.16 0.76 11.27
CA HIS A 168 -27.10 1.44 12.15
C HIS A 168 -26.62 2.86 12.51
N PRO A 169 -27.54 3.74 12.99
CA PRO A 169 -27.20 5.06 13.55
C PRO A 169 -26.16 5.03 14.68
N SER A 170 -26.03 3.91 15.38
CA SER A 170 -24.99 3.69 16.39
C SER A 170 -23.62 3.37 15.79
N GLY A 171 -23.52 3.32 14.45
CA GLY A 171 -22.38 2.88 13.65
C GLY A 171 -21.92 1.46 13.89
N ARG A 172 -22.83 0.58 14.32
CA ARG A 172 -22.65 -0.88 14.37
C ARG A 172 -23.08 -1.49 13.05
N SER A 173 -22.45 -2.60 12.67
CA SER A 173 -22.92 -3.45 11.56
C SER A 173 -23.89 -4.50 12.10
N VAL A 174 -24.87 -4.89 11.30
CA VAL A 174 -25.77 -6.03 11.62
C VAL A 174 -25.00 -7.34 11.65
N THR A 175 -24.10 -7.53 10.69
CA THR A 175 -23.37 -8.79 10.50
C THR A 175 -21.87 -8.51 10.32
N PRO A 176 -20.98 -9.23 11.02
CA PRO A 176 -19.55 -9.24 10.69
C PRO A 176 -19.39 -9.69 9.24
N THR A 177 -18.73 -8.86 8.42
CA THR A 177 -18.64 -9.10 6.98
C THR A 177 -17.20 -9.00 6.53
N THR A 178 -16.72 -10.06 5.91
CA THR A 178 -15.46 -10.09 5.19
C THR A 178 -15.71 -9.88 3.70
N ILE A 179 -14.97 -8.95 3.08
CA ILE A 179 -15.00 -8.64 1.65
C ILE A 179 -13.59 -8.94 1.11
N ARG A 180 -13.50 -9.84 0.14
CA ARG A 180 -12.24 -10.19 -0.51
C ARG A 180 -12.07 -9.36 -1.77
N VAL A 181 -10.88 -8.84 -1.99
CA VAL A 181 -10.57 -7.93 -3.08
C VAL A 181 -9.31 -8.42 -3.76
N ARG A 182 -9.41 -8.75 -5.05
CA ARG A 182 -8.31 -9.30 -5.85
C ARG A 182 -7.80 -8.26 -6.84
N ASP A 183 -6.49 -8.08 -6.90
CA ASP A 183 -5.86 -7.20 -7.90
C ASP A 183 -5.58 -7.92 -9.23
N SER A 184 -5.14 -7.17 -10.24
CA SER A 184 -4.77 -7.70 -11.56
C SER A 184 -3.56 -8.63 -11.55
N GLN A 185 -2.79 -8.66 -10.45
CA GLN A 185 -1.65 -9.56 -10.24
C GLN A 185 -2.06 -10.82 -9.46
N GLY A 186 -3.35 -10.98 -9.14
CA GLY A 186 -3.87 -12.12 -8.39
C GLY A 186 -3.63 -12.05 -6.88
N ARG A 187 -3.12 -10.93 -6.34
CA ARG A 187 -3.03 -10.74 -4.90
C ARG A 187 -4.41 -10.48 -4.33
N GLU A 188 -4.61 -10.97 -3.12
CA GLU A 188 -5.84 -10.83 -2.38
C GLU A 188 -5.63 -9.93 -1.16
N THR A 189 -6.52 -8.96 -1.01
CA THR A 189 -6.63 -8.10 0.17
C THR A 189 -8.00 -8.33 0.78
N THR A 190 -8.04 -8.48 2.10
CA THR A 190 -9.27 -8.81 2.81
C THR A 190 -9.71 -7.64 3.69
N PHE A 191 -10.95 -7.18 3.51
CA PHE A 191 -11.57 -6.20 4.38
C PHE A 191 -12.47 -6.91 5.37
N THR A 192 -12.32 -6.61 6.65
CA THR A 192 -13.21 -7.12 7.69
C THR A 192 -13.95 -5.94 8.32
N VAL A 193 -15.28 -5.99 8.24
CA VAL A 193 -16.18 -5.12 8.97
C VAL A 193 -16.67 -5.87 10.19
N SER A 194 -16.26 -5.44 11.38
CA SER A 194 -16.73 -6.04 12.63
C SER A 194 -18.19 -5.68 12.92
N ILE A 195 -18.83 -6.42 13.84
CA ILE A 195 -20.14 -6.06 14.39
C ILE A 195 -20.16 -4.67 15.06
N THR A 196 -19.01 -4.19 15.52
CA THR A 196 -18.85 -2.83 16.07
C THR A 196 -18.70 -1.75 14.99
N GLY A 197 -18.76 -2.13 13.71
CA GLY A 197 -18.59 -1.25 12.55
C GLY A 197 -17.15 -0.79 12.32
N ARG A 198 -16.17 -1.45 12.93
CA ARG A 198 -14.75 -1.19 12.64
C ARG A 198 -14.39 -1.83 11.32
N VAL A 199 -13.78 -1.06 10.42
CA VAL A 199 -13.25 -1.53 9.13
C VAL A 199 -11.75 -1.74 9.28
N SER A 200 -11.28 -2.97 9.15
CA SER A 200 -9.85 -3.33 9.10
C SER A 200 -9.49 -3.97 7.78
N VAL A 201 -8.25 -3.74 7.34
CA VAL A 201 -7.67 -4.33 6.12
C VAL A 201 -6.60 -5.33 6.56
N SER A 202 -6.59 -6.50 5.93
CA SER A 202 -5.67 -7.62 6.15
C SER A 202 -5.12 -8.14 4.84
#